data_AF-A0A1D3L5R8-F1
#
_entry.id   AF-A0A1D3L5R8-F1
#
_cell.length_a   1.000
_cell.length_b   1.000
_cell.length_c   1.000
_cell.angle_alpha   90.00
_cell.angle_beta   90.00
_cell.angle_gamma   90.00
#
_symmetry.space_group_name_H-M   'P 1'
#
loop_
_entity.id
_entity.type
_entity.pdbx_description
1 polymer ?
#
loop_
_entity_poly.entity_id
_entity_poly.type
_entity_poly.pdbx_seq_one_letter_code
_entity_poly.pdbx_strand_id
1 'polypeptide(L)'
;GDNKWTMTIMARDADTGELKFGYQKTPHDEWDFAGVNVIMLSEQKDKDGKDRKLLTHPDRNGIVYTLDRENGDLISANKLDDTVNVFKTVDLKTGLPVRDPEYGTRMDHKATEVCPSAMGYHNQGHDSYDPQKQLFFMGINHICM
;
A
#
# COMPACT_ATOMS: atom_id res chain seq x y z
N GLY A 1 -7.39 18.49 3.25
CA GLY A 1 -6.37 18.17 4.27
C GLY A 1 -6.15 16.68 4.29
N ASP A 2 -5.12 16.16 4.94
CA ASP A 2 -4.69 14.75 4.78
C ASP A 2 -5.69 13.68 5.27
N ASN A 3 -6.71 14.06 6.04
CA ASN A 3 -7.71 13.16 6.62
C ASN A 3 -7.11 12.05 7.52
N LYS A 4 -5.98 12.32 8.18
CA LYS A 4 -5.40 11.36 9.15
C LYS A 4 -6.41 11.01 10.24
N TRP A 5 -6.52 9.74 10.67
CA TRP A 5 -5.65 8.60 10.37
C TRP A 5 -6.29 7.55 9.44
N THR A 6 -7.09 7.96 8.44
CA THR A 6 -7.60 7.02 7.42
C THR A 6 -6.45 6.44 6.59
N MET A 7 -6.72 5.35 5.86
CA MET A 7 -5.78 4.72 4.91
C MET A 7 -4.39 4.39 5.49
N THR A 8 -4.33 4.01 6.76
CA THR A 8 -3.08 3.89 7.52
C THR A 8 -2.80 2.42 7.89
N ILE A 9 -1.58 1.94 7.61
CA ILE A 9 -1.05 0.70 8.22
C ILE A 9 -0.69 1.03 9.67
N MET A 10 -1.24 0.29 10.63
CA MET A 10 -0.99 0.51 12.06
C MET A 10 -0.43 -0.75 12.71
N ALA A 11 0.54 -0.58 13.59
CA ALA A 11 0.89 -1.58 14.60
C ALA A 11 0.48 -1.05 15.98
N ARG A 12 -0.23 -1.88 16.73
CA ARG A 12 -0.69 -1.56 18.08
C ARG A 12 -0.23 -2.62 19.05
N ASP A 13 -0.07 -2.22 20.29
CA ASP A 13 0.13 -3.17 21.38
C ASP A 13 -1.15 -3.99 21.59
N ALA A 14 -0.98 -5.31 21.79
CA ALA A 14 -2.12 -6.23 21.92
C ALA A 14 -2.81 -6.12 23.29
N ASP A 15 -2.07 -5.71 24.33
CA ASP A 15 -2.58 -5.62 25.69
C ASP A 15 -3.20 -4.24 25.95
N THR A 16 -2.56 -3.17 25.47
CA THR A 16 -2.97 -1.79 25.77
C THR A 16 -3.71 -1.10 24.63
N GLY A 17 -3.58 -1.58 23.38
CA GLY A 17 -4.09 -0.92 22.19
C GLY A 17 -3.32 0.34 21.77
N GLU A 18 -2.25 0.71 22.49
CA GLU A 18 -1.42 1.87 22.17
C GLU A 18 -0.73 1.72 20.80
N LEU A 19 -0.67 2.80 20.05
CA LEU A 19 -0.07 2.82 18.71
C LEU A 19 1.46 2.79 18.82
N LYS A 20 2.09 1.79 18.20
CA LYS A 20 3.56 1.71 18.07
C LYS A 20 4.05 2.48 16.85
N PHE A 21 3.40 2.30 15.71
CA PHE A 21 3.63 3.12 14.51
C PHE A 21 2.38 3.19 13.64
N GLY A 22 2.32 4.22 12.79
CA GLY A 22 1.28 4.41 11.78
C GLY A 22 1.85 5.02 10.49
N TYR A 23 1.63 4.35 9.35
CA TYR A 23 2.04 4.80 8.01
C TYR A 23 0.82 5.04 7.12
N GLN A 24 0.51 6.30 6.80
CA GLN A 24 -0.63 6.67 5.95
C GLN A 24 -0.30 6.49 4.47
N LYS A 25 -0.88 5.47 3.83
CA LYS A 25 -0.64 5.07 2.44
C LYS A 25 -1.22 6.06 1.42
N THR A 26 -2.45 6.51 1.67
CA THR A 26 -3.20 7.39 0.76
C THR A 26 -3.71 8.62 1.52
N PRO A 27 -2.87 9.68 1.67
CA PRO A 27 -3.32 10.94 2.24
C PRO A 27 -4.36 11.62 1.35
N HIS A 28 -5.43 12.15 1.95
CA HIS A 28 -6.55 12.77 1.23
C HIS A 28 -7.06 11.87 0.09
N ASP A 29 -7.63 10.72 0.44
CA ASP A 29 -8.18 9.79 -0.53
C ASP A 29 -9.25 10.47 -1.41
N GLU A 30 -9.16 10.21 -2.72
CA GLU A 30 -10.02 10.76 -3.76
C GLU A 30 -10.77 9.64 -4.53
N TRP A 31 -10.53 8.36 -4.19
CA TRP A 31 -10.85 7.22 -5.06
C TRP A 31 -11.49 6.01 -4.36
N ASP A 32 -11.78 6.07 -3.06
CA ASP A 32 -12.24 4.93 -2.26
C ASP A 32 -11.21 3.79 -2.20
N PHE A 33 -9.93 4.11 -2.05
CA PHE A 33 -8.89 3.08 -1.85
C PHE A 33 -8.82 2.63 -0.39
N ALA A 34 -9.90 2.03 0.12
CA ALA A 34 -9.99 1.58 1.52
C ALA A 34 -8.86 0.62 1.89
N GLY A 35 -7.93 1.08 2.72
CA GLY A 35 -6.65 0.40 2.96
C GLY A 35 -6.69 -0.77 3.96
N VAL A 36 -7.56 -1.76 3.74
CA VAL A 36 -7.89 -2.86 4.68
C VAL A 36 -7.37 -4.24 4.27
N ASN A 37 -6.60 -4.33 3.19
CA ASN A 37 -6.13 -5.60 2.62
C ASN A 37 -5.19 -6.39 3.56
N VAL A 38 -4.90 -7.64 3.20
CA VAL A 38 -4.07 -8.59 3.95
C VAL A 38 -2.71 -8.00 4.37
N ILE A 39 -2.21 -8.40 5.56
CA ILE A 39 -0.85 -8.15 6.04
C ILE A 39 -0.14 -9.49 6.17
N MET A 40 0.90 -9.72 5.37
CA MET A 40 1.68 -10.96 5.40
C MET A 40 3.05 -10.71 6.03
N LEU A 41 3.40 -11.46 7.08
CA LEU A 41 4.67 -11.31 7.78
C LEU A 41 5.74 -12.23 7.18
N SER A 42 6.97 -11.74 7.07
CA SER A 42 8.11 -12.54 6.62
C SER A 42 9.42 -12.09 7.28
N GLU A 43 10.46 -12.93 7.18
CA GLU A 43 11.82 -12.55 7.52
C GLU A 43 12.70 -12.80 6.29
N GLN A 44 13.36 -11.75 5.80
CA GLN A 44 14.11 -11.78 4.54
C GLN A 44 15.35 -10.90 4.66
N LYS A 45 16.37 -11.19 3.85
CA LYS A 45 17.54 -10.30 3.71
C LYS A 45 17.17 -9.13 2.81
N ASP A 46 17.57 -7.93 3.20
CA ASP A 46 17.49 -6.76 2.32
C ASP A 46 18.59 -6.78 1.24
N LYS A 47 18.64 -5.72 0.42
CA LYS A 47 19.64 -5.56 -0.64
C LYS A 47 21.08 -5.49 -0.12
N ASP A 48 21.26 -5.12 1.15
CA ASP A 48 22.56 -5.03 1.82
C ASP A 48 22.90 -6.34 2.58
N GLY A 49 22.05 -7.37 2.49
CA GLY A 49 22.22 -8.68 3.13
C GLY A 49 21.81 -8.76 4.60
N LYS A 50 21.26 -7.69 5.17
CA LYS A 50 20.81 -7.63 6.56
C LYS A 50 19.43 -8.26 6.71
N ASP A 51 19.30 -9.16 7.68
CA ASP A 51 18.01 -9.76 8.02
C ASP A 51 17.04 -8.71 8.53
N ARG A 52 15.83 -8.71 7.96
CA ARG A 52 14.73 -7.80 8.30
C ARG A 52 13.51 -8.58 8.69
N LYS A 53 12.80 -8.03 9.66
CA LYS A 53 11.48 -8.48 10.08
C LYS A 53 10.43 -7.65 9.35
N LEU A 54 9.77 -8.24 8.37
CA LEU A 54 8.97 -7.50 7.40
C LEU A 54 7.47 -7.77 7.57
N LEU A 55 6.67 -6.78 7.16
CA LEU A 55 5.27 -6.92 6.77
C LEU A 55 5.14 -6.52 5.30
N THR A 56 4.33 -7.26 4.53
CA THR A 56 4.02 -6.99 3.12
C THR A 56 2.51 -6.87 2.91
N HIS A 57 2.10 -5.86 2.14
CA HIS A 57 0.72 -5.43 2.03
C HIS A 57 0.38 -4.94 0.61
N PRO A 58 -0.36 -5.73 -0.20
CA PRO A 58 -0.89 -5.26 -1.48
C PRO A 58 -2.15 -4.41 -1.24
N ASP A 59 -2.08 -3.10 -1.51
CA ASP A 59 -3.19 -2.17 -1.25
C ASP A 59 -4.15 -2.02 -2.45
N ARG A 60 -5.37 -1.53 -2.19
CA ARG A 60 -6.35 -1.16 -3.21
C ARG A 60 -5.79 -0.18 -4.23
N ASN A 61 -4.96 0.75 -3.78
CA ASN A 61 -4.41 1.84 -4.59
C ASN A 61 -3.40 1.39 -5.68
N GLY A 62 -3.14 0.09 -5.80
CA GLY A 62 -2.25 -0.45 -6.83
C GLY A 62 -0.79 -0.56 -6.39
N ILE A 63 -0.45 -0.27 -5.13
CA ILE A 63 0.92 -0.37 -4.61
C ILE A 63 1.03 -1.53 -3.61
N VAL A 64 2.10 -2.33 -3.74
CA VAL A 64 2.53 -3.30 -2.73
C VAL A 64 3.56 -2.63 -1.83
N TYR A 65 3.21 -2.47 -0.56
CA TYR A 65 4.07 -1.90 0.46
C TYR A 65 4.78 -3.01 1.24
N THR A 66 6.08 -2.83 1.47
CA THR A 66 6.83 -3.63 2.46
C THR A 66 7.46 -2.71 3.48
N LEU A 67 7.18 -2.94 4.76
CA LEU A 67 7.71 -2.17 5.88
C LEU A 67 8.45 -3.09 6.85
N ASP A 68 9.39 -2.53 7.62
CA ASP A 68 9.89 -3.20 8.83
C ASP A 68 8.79 -3.20 9.89
N ARG A 69 8.43 -4.40 10.38
CA ARG A 69 7.29 -4.58 11.28
C ARG A 69 7.59 -4.19 12.72
N GLU A 70 8.84 -3.90 13.07
CA GLU A 70 9.20 -3.51 14.43
C GLU A 70 9.10 -1.99 14.63
N ASN A 71 9.40 -1.19 13.60
CA ASN A 71 9.45 0.28 13.71
C ASN A 71 8.62 1.04 12.66
N GLY A 72 8.12 0.38 11.62
CA GLY A 72 7.32 1.00 10.57
C GLY A 72 8.13 1.64 9.44
N ASP A 73 9.44 1.42 9.38
CA ASP A 73 10.30 1.95 8.30
C ASP A 73 9.86 1.40 6.94
N LEU A 74 9.75 2.27 5.94
CA LEU A 74 9.38 1.89 4.58
C LEU A 74 10.58 1.27 3.85
N ILE A 75 10.45 0.00 3.44
CA ILE A 75 11.49 -0.77 2.76
C ILE A 75 11.30 -0.72 1.24
N SER A 76 10.06 -0.92 0.77
CA SER A 76 9.71 -0.79 -0.64
C SER A 76 8.23 -0.45 -0.82
N ALA A 77 7.90 0.15 -1.97
CA ALA A 77 6.56 0.50 -2.39
C ALA A 77 6.49 0.45 -3.92
N ASN A 78 6.14 -0.71 -4.46
CA ASN A 78 6.16 -0.98 -5.92
C ASN A 78 4.75 -1.08 -6.47
N LYS A 79 4.53 -0.65 -7.72
CA LYS A 79 3.25 -0.86 -8.40
C LYS A 79 2.98 -2.36 -8.59
N LEU A 80 1.72 -2.78 -8.37
CA LEU A 80 1.22 -4.13 -8.66
C LEU A 80 1.28 -4.43 -10.15
N ASP A 81 1.02 -3.43 -10.98
CA ASP A 81 0.96 -3.50 -12.43
C ASP A 81 1.38 -2.14 -13.02
N ASP A 82 1.98 -2.14 -14.21
CA ASP A 82 2.53 -0.92 -14.82
C ASP A 82 1.47 0.09 -15.27
N THR A 83 0.20 -0.34 -15.39
CA THR A 83 -0.94 0.51 -15.77
C THR A 83 -1.46 1.41 -14.65
N VAL A 84 -1.00 1.25 -13.39
CA VAL A 84 -1.37 2.16 -12.29
C VAL A 84 -0.92 3.58 -12.61
N ASN A 85 -1.86 4.54 -12.63
CA ASN A 85 -1.60 5.90 -13.10
C ASN A 85 -1.87 7.02 -12.08
N VAL A 86 -2.65 6.75 -11.02
CA VAL A 86 -2.96 7.72 -9.95
C VAL A 86 -1.73 8.27 -9.24
N PHE A 87 -0.66 7.49 -9.17
CA PHE A 87 0.64 7.88 -8.63
C PHE A 87 1.74 7.60 -9.64
N LYS A 88 2.67 8.55 -9.77
CA LYS A 88 3.90 8.37 -10.56
C LYS A 88 4.82 7.36 -9.89
N THR A 89 5.01 7.51 -8.58
CA THR A 89 5.82 6.65 -7.71
C THR A 89 5.44 6.89 -6.25
N VAL A 90 6.05 6.14 -5.33
CA VAL A 90 6.11 6.48 -3.90
C VAL A 90 7.53 6.92 -3.58
N ASP A 91 7.70 8.11 -3.01
CA ASP A 91 9.00 8.60 -2.58
C ASP A 91 9.38 7.91 -1.26
N LEU A 92 10.39 7.04 -1.30
CA LEU A 92 10.81 6.25 -0.14
C LEU A 92 11.48 7.08 0.97
N LYS A 93 11.97 8.28 0.67
CA LYS A 93 12.59 9.16 1.69
C LYS A 93 11.52 9.89 2.48
N THR A 94 10.47 10.37 1.81
CA THR A 94 9.38 11.10 2.46
C THR A 94 8.25 10.19 2.91
N GLY A 95 8.15 8.98 2.33
CA GLY A 95 7.06 8.03 2.54
C GLY A 95 5.77 8.39 1.80
N LEU A 96 5.77 9.42 0.94
CA LEU A 96 4.55 9.94 0.31
C LEU A 96 4.37 9.46 -1.14
N PRO A 97 3.14 9.15 -1.56
CA PRO A 97 2.84 8.93 -2.98
C PRO A 97 2.95 10.24 -3.77
N VAL A 98 3.66 10.22 -4.90
CA VAL A 98 3.76 11.34 -5.84
C VAL A 98 2.55 11.29 -6.76
N ARG A 99 1.53 12.08 -6.44
CA ARG A 99 0.25 12.14 -7.17
C ARG A 99 0.44 12.60 -8.62
N ASP A 100 -0.32 12.01 -9.53
CA ASP A 100 -0.52 12.58 -10.86
C ASP A 100 -1.85 13.37 -10.90
N PRO A 101 -1.82 14.70 -11.02
CA PRO A 101 -3.03 15.52 -11.01
C PRO A 101 -4.03 15.22 -12.14
N GLU A 102 -3.58 14.59 -13.22
CA GLU A 102 -4.46 14.21 -14.34
C GLU A 102 -5.56 13.21 -13.91
N TYR A 103 -5.25 12.33 -12.95
CA TYR A 103 -6.15 11.26 -12.49
C TYR A 103 -6.80 11.56 -11.13
N GLY A 104 -6.76 12.82 -10.67
CA GLY A 104 -7.41 13.26 -9.44
C GLY A 104 -8.90 13.57 -9.61
N THR A 105 -9.69 13.40 -8.55
CA THR A 105 -11.14 13.68 -8.56
C THR A 105 -11.46 15.00 -7.86
N ARG A 106 -12.48 15.72 -8.35
CA ARG A 106 -12.95 16.99 -7.76
C ARG A 106 -14.36 17.34 -8.24
N MET A 107 -15.02 18.25 -7.52
CA MET A 107 -16.31 18.82 -7.91
C MET A 107 -16.24 19.47 -9.30
N ASP A 108 -17.36 19.47 -10.01
CA ASP A 108 -17.53 20.06 -11.34
C ASP A 108 -16.56 19.52 -12.40
N HIS A 109 -16.00 18.33 -12.18
CA HIS A 109 -15.09 17.66 -13.09
C HIS A 109 -15.36 16.16 -13.14
N LYS A 110 -15.38 15.58 -14.35
CA LYS A 110 -15.42 14.14 -14.57
C LYS A 110 -14.02 13.64 -14.88
N ALA A 111 -13.37 13.00 -13.91
CA ALA A 111 -12.15 12.22 -14.16
C ALA A 111 -12.50 10.96 -14.97
N THR A 112 -11.56 10.48 -15.78
CA THR A 112 -11.73 9.32 -16.67
C THR A 112 -10.42 8.55 -16.79
N GLU A 113 -10.49 7.26 -17.09
CA GLU A 113 -9.32 6.39 -17.31
C GLU A 113 -8.41 6.29 -16.07
N VAL A 114 -9.00 6.35 -14.87
CA VAL A 114 -8.30 6.23 -13.60
C VAL A 114 -8.03 4.76 -13.31
N CYS A 115 -6.76 4.41 -13.11
CA CYS A 115 -6.32 3.06 -12.77
C CYS A 115 -5.49 3.09 -11.46
N PRO A 116 -5.91 2.36 -10.41
CA PRO A 116 -7.06 1.43 -10.35
C PRO A 116 -8.44 2.10 -10.25
N SER A 117 -9.50 1.34 -10.54
CA SER A 117 -10.87 1.67 -10.13
C SER A 117 -11.04 1.61 -8.61
N ALA A 118 -12.16 2.12 -8.08
CA ALA A 118 -12.50 2.01 -6.66
C ALA A 118 -12.46 0.57 -6.11
N MET A 119 -12.74 -0.47 -6.93
CA MET A 119 -12.61 -1.87 -6.51
C MET A 119 -11.15 -2.25 -6.17
N GLY A 120 -10.19 -1.46 -6.65
CA GLY A 120 -8.75 -1.59 -6.48
C GLY A 120 -8.15 -2.69 -7.34
N TYR A 121 -6.83 -2.63 -7.56
CA TYR A 121 -6.08 -3.75 -8.16
C TYR A 121 -5.88 -4.91 -7.19
N HIS A 122 -6.16 -4.71 -5.91
CA HIS A 122 -6.30 -5.78 -4.93
C HIS A 122 -7.40 -5.42 -3.92
N ASN A 123 -8.13 -6.42 -3.41
CA ASN A 123 -9.25 -6.21 -2.47
C ASN A 123 -9.12 -7.15 -1.24
N GLN A 124 -10.21 -7.71 -0.73
CA GLN A 124 -10.27 -8.53 0.49
C GLN A 124 -9.54 -9.89 0.46
N GLY A 125 -8.93 -10.26 -0.68
CA GLY A 125 -8.31 -11.58 -0.85
C GLY A 125 -7.24 -11.86 0.20
N HIS A 126 -7.21 -13.07 0.75
CA HIS A 126 -6.12 -13.52 1.61
C HIS A 126 -5.11 -14.30 0.76
N ASP A 127 -4.01 -13.63 0.44
CA ASP A 127 -2.91 -14.18 -0.36
C ASP A 127 -2.03 -15.17 0.42
N SER A 128 -0.98 -15.68 -0.24
CA SER A 128 -0.04 -16.65 0.32
C SER A 128 1.43 -16.28 0.09
N TYR A 129 2.31 -16.82 0.93
CA TYR A 129 3.76 -16.65 0.86
C TYR A 129 4.46 -18.00 1.02
N ASP A 130 5.42 -18.31 0.14
CA ASP A 130 6.30 -19.47 0.25
C ASP A 130 7.66 -19.02 0.83
N PRO A 131 8.00 -19.40 2.08
CA PRO A 131 9.25 -18.98 2.72
C PRO A 131 10.51 -19.64 2.13
N GLN A 132 10.40 -20.77 1.43
CA GLN A 132 11.54 -21.41 0.77
C GLN A 132 11.91 -20.68 -0.52
N LYS A 133 10.89 -20.23 -1.28
CA LYS A 133 11.08 -19.47 -2.52
C LYS A 133 11.20 -17.97 -2.30
N GLN A 134 10.76 -17.50 -1.13
CA GLN A 134 10.59 -16.07 -0.80
C GLN A 134 9.68 -15.34 -1.80
N LEU A 135 8.59 -16.00 -2.22
CA LEU A 135 7.64 -15.47 -3.19
C LEU A 135 6.25 -15.31 -2.57
N PHE A 136 5.64 -14.15 -2.81
CA PHE A 136 4.22 -13.90 -2.55
C PHE A 136 3.40 -14.23 -3.79
N PHE A 137 2.28 -14.94 -3.61
CA PHE A 137 1.34 -15.25 -4.69
C PHE A 137 0.05 -14.47 -4.44
N MET A 138 -0.23 -13.49 -5.30
CA MET A 138 -1.31 -12.51 -5.11
C MET A 138 -2.40 -12.67 -6.16
N GLY A 139 -3.67 -12.66 -5.72
CA GLY A 139 -4.83 -12.60 -6.60
C GLY A 139 -5.19 -11.15 -6.96
N ILE A 140 -4.90 -10.71 -8.18
CA ILE A 140 -4.99 -9.30 -8.60
C ILE A 140 -6.23 -9.04 -9.46
N ASN A 141 -6.81 -7.85 -9.34
CA ASN A 141 -7.81 -7.31 -10.25
C ASN A 141 -7.16 -6.42 -11.31
N HIS A 142 -7.72 -6.37 -12.53
CA HIS A 142 -7.29 -5.44 -13.59
C HIS A 142 -8.49 -4.63 -14.08
N ILE A 143 -8.92 -3.64 -13.29
CA ILE A 143 -10.16 -2.86 -13.48
C ILE A 143 -9.89 -1.36 -13.26
N CYS A 144 -10.20 -0.51 -14.25
CA CYS A 144 -10.11 0.96 -14.21
C CYS A 144 -11.50 1.64 -14.21
N MET A 145 -11.58 2.97 -14.04
CA MET A 145 -12.84 3.74 -13.98
C MET A 145 -12.81 5.11 -14.67
#